data_AF-A0A915JE92-F1
#
_entry.id   AF-A0A915JE92-F1
#
_cell.length_a   1.000
_cell.length_b   1.000
_cell.length_c   1.000
_cell.angle_alpha   90.00
_cell.angle_beta   90.00
_cell.angle_gamma   90.00
#
_symmetry.space_group_name_H-M   'P 1'
#
loop_
_entity.id
_entity.type
_entity.pdbx_description
1 polymer ?
#
loop_
_entity_poly.entity_id
_entity_poly.type
_entity_poly.pdbx_seq_one_letter_code
_entity_poly.pdbx_strand_id
1 'polypeptide(L)'
;MQDMDMAVGAVYVRKYFTAKDKAEATDMITKIKSAFRSILSNGTTWMDDATKSAALEKLDAMKDNVGYPDMAIDDKKLDEYYENLTMEGLNKSSTYFSWYKRLASYAVSREAYKLLKPSDRFRFPLSPAMADAHYAIDRNVMS
;
A
#
# COMPACT_ATOMS: atom_id res chain seq x y z
N MET A 1 -12.60 6.91 11.43
CA MET A 1 -11.20 7.36 11.26
C MET A 1 -10.43 6.57 10.20
N GLN A 2 -11.03 5.55 9.57
CA GLN A 2 -10.39 4.79 8.48
C GLN A 2 -10.27 5.59 7.17
N ASP A 3 -11.04 6.68 7.00
CA ASP A 3 -11.09 7.45 5.75
C ASP A 3 -9.94 8.47 5.57
N MET A 4 -9.14 8.69 6.61
CA MET A 4 -7.95 9.57 6.61
C MET A 4 -6.67 8.82 7.02
N ASP A 5 -6.66 7.51 6.80
CA ASP A 5 -5.61 6.57 7.15
C ASP A 5 -4.24 6.91 6.55
N MET A 6 -4.19 7.40 5.31
CA MET A 6 -2.94 7.85 4.67
C MET A 6 -2.41 9.15 5.27
N ALA A 7 -3.27 10.09 5.65
CA ALA A 7 -2.86 11.31 6.34
C ALA A 7 -2.27 11.01 7.72
N VAL A 8 -2.92 10.13 8.50
CA VAL A 8 -2.39 9.68 9.79
C VAL A 8 -1.09 8.89 9.59
N GLY A 9 -1.03 8.03 8.58
CA GLY A 9 0.17 7.28 8.19
C GLY A 9 1.35 8.19 7.84
N ALA A 10 1.12 9.28 7.10
CA ALA A 10 2.15 10.26 6.78
C ALA A 10 2.77 10.90 8.03
N VAL A 11 1.94 11.27 9.02
CA VAL A 11 2.42 11.81 10.30
C VAL A 11 3.28 10.77 11.04
N TYR A 12 2.85 9.51 11.07
CA TYR A 12 3.60 8.42 11.70
C TYR A 12 4.97 8.21 11.02
N VAL A 13 4.97 8.07 9.69
CA VAL A 13 6.16 7.85 8.87
C VAL A 13 7.19 8.94 9.11
N ARG A 14 6.78 10.21 9.00
CA ARG A 14 7.68 11.37 9.16
C ARG A 14 8.32 11.45 10.54
N LYS A 15 7.68 10.89 11.55
CA LYS A 15 8.16 10.94 12.94
C LYS A 15 8.99 9.73 13.34
N TYR A 16 8.68 8.55 12.82
CA TYR A 16 9.21 7.29 13.36
C TYR A 16 9.92 6.40 12.34
N PHE A 17 9.66 6.57 11.05
CA PHE A 17 10.18 5.68 10.02
C PHE A 17 11.26 6.36 9.19
N THR A 18 12.48 5.85 9.25
CA THR A 18 13.64 6.45 8.59
C THR A 18 13.91 5.84 7.22
N ALA A 19 14.69 6.53 6.39
CA ALA A 19 15.15 5.98 5.11
C ALA A 19 16.01 4.71 5.30
N LYS A 20 16.74 4.62 6.43
CA LYS A 20 17.53 3.44 6.80
C LYS A 20 16.61 2.22 7.02
N ASP A 21 15.50 2.40 7.75
CA ASP A 21 14.54 1.31 8.00
C ASP A 21 13.96 0.78 6.68
N LYS A 22 13.65 1.67 5.73
CA LYS A 22 13.21 1.29 4.37
C LYS A 22 14.26 0.43 3.66
N ALA A 23 15.52 0.86 3.71
CA ALA A 23 16.61 0.19 3.03
C ALA A 23 16.89 -1.20 3.62
N GLU A 24 16.93 -1.32 4.95
CA GLU A 24 17.13 -2.60 5.63
C GLU A 24 15.99 -3.60 5.34
N ALA A 25 14.74 -3.14 5.36
CA ALA A 25 13.59 -3.98 5.00
C ALA A 25 13.64 -4.42 3.52
N THR A 26 14.02 -3.51 2.61
CA THR A 26 14.13 -3.82 1.18
C THR A 26 15.23 -4.85 0.90
N ASP A 27 16.37 -4.74 1.59
CA ASP A 27 17.46 -5.73 1.50
C ASP A 27 17.01 -7.10 2.02
N MET A 28 16.30 -7.13 3.15
CA MET A 28 15.74 -8.37 3.69
C MET A 28 14.78 -9.05 2.71
N ILE A 29 13.86 -8.30 2.10
CA ILE A 29 12.92 -8.81 1.09
C ILE A 29 13.68 -9.39 -0.10
N THR A 30 14.72 -8.70 -0.56
CA THR A 30 15.58 -9.16 -1.68
C THR A 30 16.23 -10.51 -1.35
N LYS A 31 16.77 -10.66 -0.13
CA LYS A 31 17.36 -11.92 0.34
C LYS A 31 16.32 -13.04 0.43
N ILE A 32 15.12 -12.76 0.93
CA ILE A 32 14.03 -13.74 1.01
C ILE A 32 13.62 -14.20 -0.38
N LYS A 33 13.43 -13.29 -1.34
CA LYS A 33 13.12 -13.64 -2.74
C LYS A 33 14.21 -14.49 -3.36
N SER A 34 15.48 -14.17 -3.12
CA SER A 34 16.62 -14.97 -3.61
C SER A 34 16.61 -16.38 -3.02
N ALA A 35 16.35 -16.53 -1.72
CA ALA A 35 16.26 -17.84 -1.08
C ALA A 35 15.10 -18.66 -1.65
N PHE A 36 13.93 -18.03 -1.84
CA PHE A 36 12.76 -18.67 -2.43
C PHE A 36 13.02 -19.12 -3.88
N ARG A 37 13.71 -18.29 -4.68
CA ARG A 37 14.17 -18.67 -6.03
C ARG A 37 15.01 -19.94 -6.01
N SER A 38 15.97 -20.03 -5.09
CA SER A 38 16.83 -21.21 -4.94
C SER A 38 16.04 -22.47 -4.56
N ILE A 39 15.03 -22.33 -3.70
CA ILE A 39 14.13 -23.44 -3.34
C ILE A 39 13.34 -23.92 -4.56
N LEU A 40 12.75 -23.00 -5.33
CA LEU A 40 12.00 -23.36 -6.55
C LEU A 40 12.89 -24.05 -7.59
N SER A 41 14.11 -23.55 -7.77
CA SER A 41 15.03 -24.05 -8.80
C SER A 41 15.62 -25.41 -8.44
N ASN A 42 16.08 -25.57 -7.18
CA ASN A 42 16.95 -26.68 -6.80
C ASN A 42 16.38 -27.56 -5.68
N GLY A 43 15.52 -27.00 -4.83
CA GLY A 43 15.01 -27.69 -3.63
C GLY A 43 13.69 -28.45 -3.87
N THR A 44 13.03 -28.22 -5.00
CA THR A 44 11.67 -28.71 -5.24
C THR A 44 11.67 -29.93 -6.16
N THR A 45 11.31 -31.10 -5.62
CA THR A 45 11.25 -32.37 -6.36
C THR A 45 9.85 -32.76 -6.85
N TRP A 46 8.82 -32.09 -6.34
CA TRP A 46 7.41 -32.42 -6.63
C TRP A 46 6.81 -31.61 -7.79
N MET A 47 7.49 -30.55 -8.26
CA MET A 47 7.07 -29.75 -9.41
C MET A 47 7.81 -30.20 -10.67
N ASP A 48 7.09 -30.28 -11.79
CA ASP A 48 7.68 -30.38 -13.11
C ASP A 48 8.36 -29.06 -13.55
N ASP A 49 9.18 -29.14 -14.59
CA ASP A 49 9.98 -28.01 -15.06
C ASP A 49 9.13 -26.85 -15.61
N ALA A 50 7.99 -27.15 -16.23
CA ALA A 50 7.07 -26.13 -16.74
C ALA A 50 6.46 -25.31 -15.59
N THR A 51 6.03 -25.99 -14.52
CA THR A 51 5.47 -25.38 -13.33
C THR A 51 6.51 -24.57 -12.57
N LYS A 52 7.76 -25.07 -12.47
CA LYS A 52 8.88 -24.32 -11.88
C LYS A 52 9.15 -23.03 -12.66
N SER A 53 9.19 -23.09 -13.98
CA SER A 53 9.41 -21.92 -14.82
C SER A 53 8.33 -20.86 -14.61
N ALA A 54 7.05 -21.25 -14.58
CA ALA A 54 5.93 -20.34 -14.33
C ALA A 54 5.99 -19.72 -12.91
N ALA A 55 6.40 -20.50 -11.89
CA ALA A 55 6.57 -20.00 -10.53
C ALA A 55 7.71 -18.97 -10.43
N LEU A 56 8.83 -19.21 -11.12
CA LEU A 56 9.95 -18.28 -11.19
C LEU A 56 9.57 -16.99 -11.92
N GLU A 57 8.82 -17.09 -13.03
CA GLU A 57 8.30 -15.91 -13.74
C GLU A 57 7.39 -15.07 -12.84
N LYS A 58 6.51 -15.71 -12.07
CA LYS A 58 5.66 -15.03 -11.09
C LYS A 58 6.47 -14.35 -9.99
N LEU A 59 7.51 -15.00 -9.49
CA LEU A 59 8.42 -14.42 -8.49
C LEU A 59 9.14 -13.19 -9.05
N ASP A 60 9.63 -13.26 -10.29
CA ASP A 60 10.33 -12.16 -10.97
C ASP A 60 9.41 -10.97 -11.26
N ALA A 61 8.12 -11.23 -11.52
CA ALA A 61 7.11 -10.20 -11.70
C ALA A 61 6.61 -9.58 -10.37
N MET A 62 6.94 -10.15 -9.21
CA MET A 62 6.40 -9.73 -7.92
C MET A 62 6.97 -8.37 -7.49
N LYS A 63 6.09 -7.42 -7.13
CA LYS A 63 6.47 -6.10 -6.62
C LYS A 63 6.38 -6.02 -5.10
N ASP A 64 7.12 -5.07 -4.54
CA ASP A 64 7.21 -4.84 -3.10
C ASP A 64 6.88 -3.38 -2.78
N ASN A 65 5.94 -3.19 -1.87
CA ASN A 65 5.55 -1.90 -1.33
C ASN A 65 6.07 -1.81 0.10
N VAL A 66 7.21 -1.15 0.31
CA VAL A 66 7.91 -1.16 1.61
C VAL A 66 7.64 0.12 2.39
N GLY A 67 7.02 -0.02 3.57
CA GLY A 67 6.84 1.04 4.56
C GLY A 67 5.75 2.04 4.21
N TYR A 68 5.95 2.85 3.16
CA TYR A 68 5.02 3.91 2.78
C TYR A 68 5.11 4.30 1.29
N PRO A 69 4.01 4.81 0.69
CA PRO A 69 4.04 5.40 -0.64
C PRO A 69 4.69 6.79 -0.60
N ASP A 70 5.33 7.21 -1.69
CA ASP A 70 6.09 8.46 -1.75
C ASP A 70 5.28 9.71 -1.33
N MET A 71 3.96 9.70 -1.52
CA MET A 71 3.09 10.80 -1.06
C MET A 71 3.10 11.00 0.46
N ALA A 72 3.45 9.98 1.26
CA ALA A 72 3.50 10.10 2.72
C ALA A 72 4.58 11.09 3.21
N ILE A 73 5.59 11.39 2.38
CA ILE A 73 6.67 12.34 2.71
C ILE A 73 6.62 13.63 1.87
N ASP A 74 5.57 13.79 1.05
CA ASP A 74 5.39 14.94 0.16
C ASP A 74 4.00 15.54 0.42
N ASP A 75 3.96 16.70 1.08
CA ASP A 75 2.71 17.39 1.44
C ASP A 75 1.85 17.68 0.23
N LYS A 76 2.46 18.08 -0.90
CA LYS A 76 1.71 18.41 -2.11
C LYS A 76 1.01 17.19 -2.66
N LYS A 77 1.70 16.05 -2.74
CA LYS A 77 1.10 14.79 -3.20
C LYS A 77 0.03 14.28 -2.25
N LEU A 78 0.21 14.49 -0.94
CA LEU A 78 -0.79 14.12 0.06
C LEU A 78 -2.05 14.99 -0.06
N ASP A 79 -1.89 16.29 -0.29
CA ASP A 79 -3.01 17.21 -0.52
C ASP A 79 -3.74 16.87 -1.83
N GLU A 80 -3.00 16.59 -2.92
CA GLU A 80 -3.56 16.09 -4.18
C GLU A 80 -4.38 14.79 -3.98
N TYR A 81 -3.89 13.86 -3.13
CA TYR A 81 -4.61 12.63 -2.80
C TYR A 81 -5.96 12.90 -2.11
N TYR A 82 -6.10 14.00 -1.38
CA TYR A 82 -7.32 14.42 -0.69
C TYR A 82 -8.04 15.61 -1.35
N GLU A 83 -7.70 15.97 -2.59
CA GLU A 83 -8.20 17.20 -3.27
C GLU A 83 -9.74 17.28 -3.32
N ASN A 84 -10.41 16.13 -3.42
CA ASN A 84 -11.86 16.03 -3.55
C ASN A 84 -12.59 15.97 -2.19
N LEU A 85 -11.86 16.02 -1.08
CA LEU A 85 -12.42 16.06 0.28
C LEU A 85 -12.63 17.53 0.70
N THR A 86 -13.85 18.02 0.56
CA THR A 86 -14.23 19.35 1.09
C THR A 86 -14.75 19.27 2.53
N MET A 87 -14.24 20.15 3.38
CA MET A 87 -14.74 20.35 4.75
C MET A 87 -15.61 21.60 4.87
N GLU A 88 -16.06 22.18 3.75
CA GLU A 88 -16.93 23.35 3.73
C GLU A 88 -18.22 23.09 4.53
N GLY A 89 -18.59 24.08 5.35
CA GLY A 89 -19.73 24.02 6.25
C GLY A 89 -19.49 23.22 7.54
N LEU A 90 -18.31 22.62 7.73
CA LEU A 90 -17.90 22.01 8.99
C LEU A 90 -16.98 22.94 9.78
N ASN A 91 -17.16 22.97 11.09
CA ASN A 91 -16.34 23.76 12.01
C ASN A 91 -16.16 23.02 13.34
N LYS A 92 -15.47 23.66 14.30
CA LYS A 92 -15.17 23.07 15.62
C LYS A 92 -16.42 22.74 16.44
N SER A 93 -17.55 23.40 16.18
CA SER A 93 -18.84 23.14 16.83
C SER A 93 -19.68 22.09 16.12
N SER A 94 -19.28 21.65 14.92
CA SER A 94 -19.96 20.57 14.19
C SER A 94 -19.85 19.25 14.95
N THR A 95 -20.94 18.47 14.93
CA THR A 95 -20.98 17.19 15.63
C THR A 95 -20.07 16.15 14.98
N TYR A 96 -19.62 15.17 15.76
CA TYR A 96 -18.90 14.01 15.23
C TYR A 96 -19.66 13.32 14.08
N PHE A 97 -20.98 13.22 14.17
CA PHE A 97 -21.81 12.61 13.12
C PHE A 97 -21.74 13.39 11.80
N SER A 98 -21.70 14.72 11.85
CA SER A 98 -21.54 15.57 10.67
C SER A 98 -20.18 15.33 9.99
N TRP A 99 -19.10 15.25 10.77
CA TRP A 99 -17.76 14.90 10.29
C TRP A 99 -17.72 13.50 9.67
N TYR A 100 -18.26 12.50 10.38
CA TYR A 100 -18.32 11.13 9.91
C TYR A 100 -19.10 11.01 8.59
N LYS A 101 -20.26 11.65 8.49
CA LYS A 101 -21.06 11.64 7.26
C LYS A 101 -20.27 12.20 6.07
N ARG A 102 -19.52 13.30 6.27
CA ARG A 102 -18.68 13.87 5.20
C ARG A 102 -17.59 12.90 4.74
N LEU A 103 -16.87 12.31 5.69
CA LEU A 103 -15.81 11.34 5.39
C LEU A 103 -16.36 10.08 4.71
N ALA A 104 -17.50 9.57 5.18
CA ALA A 104 -18.16 8.41 4.56
C ALA A 104 -18.61 8.71 3.13
N SER A 105 -19.21 9.88 2.88
CA SER A 105 -19.57 10.30 1.52
C SER A 105 -18.34 10.40 0.61
N TYR A 106 -17.24 11.00 1.11
CA TYR A 106 -15.98 11.07 0.37
C TYR A 106 -15.42 9.68 0.04
N ALA A 107 -15.41 8.75 1.00
CA ALA A 107 -14.92 7.40 0.79
C ALA A 107 -15.69 6.68 -0.33
N VAL A 108 -17.02 6.76 -0.31
CA VAL A 108 -17.87 6.18 -1.37
C VAL A 108 -17.58 6.82 -2.73
N SER A 109 -17.51 8.16 -2.80
CA SER A 109 -17.20 8.86 -4.05
C SER A 109 -15.82 8.48 -4.58
N ARG A 110 -14.80 8.38 -3.73
CA ARG A 110 -13.45 7.97 -4.12
C ARG A 110 -13.41 6.57 -4.71
N GLU A 111 -14.08 5.60 -4.10
CA GLU A 111 -14.16 4.24 -4.66
C GLU A 111 -14.92 4.22 -5.99
N ALA A 112 -16.00 5.00 -6.12
CA ALA A 112 -16.73 5.13 -7.39
C ALA A 112 -15.85 5.73 -8.50
N TYR A 113 -15.04 6.75 -8.20
CA TYR A 113 -14.11 7.35 -9.17
C TYR A 113 -13.03 6.37 -9.65
N LYS A 114 -12.60 5.42 -8.81
CA LYS A 114 -11.63 4.40 -9.21
C LYS A 114 -12.16 3.50 -10.31
N LEU A 115 -13.48 3.30 -10.41
CA LEU A 115 -14.10 2.50 -11.48
C LEU A 115 -13.89 3.11 -12.87
N LEU A 116 -13.61 4.41 -12.94
CA LEU A 116 -13.37 5.13 -14.19
C LEU A 116 -11.89 5.16 -14.59
N LYS A 117 -10.98 4.65 -13.75
CA LYS A 117 -9.54 4.70 -13.95
C LYS A 117 -8.97 3.29 -14.15
N PRO A 118 -7.83 3.15 -14.87
CA PRO A 118 -7.09 1.90 -14.90
C PRO A 118 -6.68 1.44 -13.49
N SER A 119 -6.51 0.13 -13.32
CA SER A 119 -6.05 -0.45 -12.05
C SER A 119 -4.62 0.00 -11.73
N ASP A 120 -4.44 0.65 -10.58
CA ASP A 120 -3.12 0.99 -10.05
C ASP A 120 -2.56 -0.20 -9.26
N ARG A 121 -1.54 -0.85 -9.85
CA ARG A 121 -0.88 -2.00 -9.20
C ARG A 121 -0.02 -1.58 -8.02
N PHE A 122 0.48 -0.34 -7.99
CA PHE A 122 1.44 0.16 -6.99
C PHE A 122 0.77 0.79 -5.77
N ARG A 123 -0.56 0.93 -5.76
CA ARG A 123 -1.27 1.45 -4.58
C ARG A 123 -0.97 0.61 -3.34
N PHE A 124 -0.64 1.30 -2.25
CA PHE A 124 -0.60 0.72 -0.91
C PHE A 124 -2.03 0.45 -0.46
N PRO A 125 -2.40 -0.80 -0.16
CA PRO A 125 -3.76 -1.12 0.27
C PRO A 125 -3.94 -1.05 1.78
N LEU A 126 -2.86 -0.87 2.54
CA LEU A 126 -2.86 -0.64 3.98
C LEU A 126 -2.21 0.71 4.27
N SER A 127 -2.65 1.35 5.37
CA SER A 127 -2.01 2.57 5.85
C SER A 127 -0.61 2.28 6.41
N PRO A 128 0.36 3.18 6.21
CA PRO A 128 1.70 3.08 6.79
C PRO A 128 1.75 2.99 8.32
N ALA A 129 0.67 3.34 9.03
CA ALA A 129 0.59 3.25 10.48
C ALA A 129 -0.03 1.92 10.98
N MET A 130 -0.36 0.99 10.08
CA MET A 130 -0.88 -0.32 10.45
C MET A 130 0.28 -1.30 10.71
N ALA A 131 0.22 -2.00 11.84
CA ALA A 131 1.15 -3.08 12.18
C ALA A 131 0.67 -4.41 11.57
N ASP A 132 0.76 -4.52 10.25
CA ASP A 132 0.32 -5.70 9.49
C ASP A 132 1.11 -5.84 8.18
N ALA A 133 0.98 -6.97 7.49
CA ALA A 133 1.57 -7.24 6.18
C ALA A 133 0.62 -8.09 5.33
N HIS A 134 0.65 -7.93 4.01
CA HIS A 134 -0.27 -8.65 3.12
C HIS A 134 0.33 -8.95 1.74
N TYR A 135 -0.32 -9.87 1.03
CA TYR A 135 -0.06 -10.15 -0.38
C TYR A 135 -1.34 -9.99 -1.21
N ALA A 136 -1.30 -9.13 -2.22
CA ALA A 136 -2.38 -8.90 -3.15
C ALA A 136 -2.25 -9.83 -4.37
N ILE A 137 -3.05 -10.90 -4.40
CA ILE A 137 -2.97 -11.97 -5.41
C ILE A 137 -3.27 -11.44 -6.82
N ASP A 138 -4.25 -10.55 -6.95
CA ASP A 138 -4.68 -9.94 -8.22
C ASP A 138 -3.60 -9.05 -8.85
N ARG A 139 -2.75 -8.44 -8.02
CA ARG A 139 -1.70 -7.52 -8.46
C ARG A 139 -0.30 -8.11 -8.43
N ASN A 140 -0.09 -9.25 -7.76
CA ASN A 140 1.22 -9.84 -7.47
C ASN A 140 2.13 -8.86 -6.71
N VAL A 141 1.62 -8.28 -5.62
CA VAL A 141 2.33 -7.27 -4.81
C VAL A 141 2.31 -7.67 -3.35
N MET A 142 3.46 -7.59 -2.70
CA MET A 142 3.61 -7.72 -1.26
C MET A 142 3.73 -6.32 -0.65
N SER A 143 3.03 -6.05 0.46
CA SER A 143 3.25 -4.82 1.24
C SER A 143 3.17 -5.04 2.75
#